data_AF-A0A945N4B6-F1
#
_entry.id   AF-A0A945N4B6-F1
#
_cell.length_a   1.000
_cell.length_b   1.000
_cell.length_c   1.000
_cell.angle_alpha   90.00
_cell.angle_beta   90.00
_cell.angle_gamma   90.00
#
_symmetry.space_group_name_H-M   'P 1'
#
loop_
_entity.id
_entity.type
_entity.pdbx_description
1 polymer ?
#
loop_
_entity_poly.entity_id
_entity_poly.type
_entity_poly.pdbx_seq_one_letter_code
_entity_poly.pdbx_strand_id
1 'polypeptide(L)' 'MKTIAIIGTGVIGTGWAARFLANGHRVKVWDPSIGFEDKMRAKLTSLWSTLANLGLAPLASMDNLAFSDSL' A
#
# COMPACT_ATOMS: atom_id res chain seq x y z
N MET A 1 -9.10 -12.51 -2.75
CA MET A 1 -7.80 -11.90 -2.41
C MET A 1 -6.83 -12.15 -3.56
N LYS A 2 -6.17 -11.11 -4.08
CA LYS A 2 -5.12 -11.21 -5.11
C LYS A 2 -3.85 -10.52 -4.61
N THR A 3 -2.70 -10.87 -5.21
CA THR A 3 -1.43 -10.14 -5.01
C THR A 3 -1.24 -9.17 -6.16
N ILE A 4 -0.95 -7.92 -5.83
CA ILE A 4 -0.85 -6.81 -6.79
C ILE A 4 0.52 -6.18 -6.65
N ALA A 5 1.22 -6.02 -7.77
CA ALA A 5 2.49 -5.32 -7.83
C ALA A 5 2.25 -3.83 -8.14
N ILE A 6 2.90 -2.93 -7.39
CA ILE A 6 2.95 -1.49 -7.67
C ILE A 6 4.40 -1.11 -7.93
N ILE A 7 4.67 -0.59 -9.12
CA ILE A 7 5.99 -0.11 -9.54
C ILE A 7 5.92 1.42 -9.56
N GLY A 8 6.66 2.05 -8.65
CA GLY A 8 6.60 3.48 -8.39
C GLY A 8 5.63 3.82 -7.25
N THR A 9 6.16 4.44 -6.20
CA THR A 9 5.49 4.76 -4.92
C THR A 9 5.26 6.26 -4.75
N GLY A 10 5.20 6.98 -5.87
CA GLY A 10 4.71 8.37 -5.92
C GLY A 10 3.26 8.51 -5.46
N VAL A 11 2.65 9.68 -5.69
CA VAL A 11 1.28 9.97 -5.26
C VAL A 11 0.28 8.92 -5.78
N ILE A 12 0.35 8.61 -7.08
CA ILE A 12 -0.57 7.67 -7.73
C ILE A 12 -0.36 6.24 -7.24
N GLY A 13 0.89 5.78 -7.15
CA GLY A 13 1.20 4.43 -6.67
C GLY A 13 0.77 4.22 -5.22
N THR A 14 1.00 5.22 -4.36
CA THR A 14 0.53 5.18 -2.96
C THR A 14 -0.99 5.11 -2.89
N GLY A 15 -1.70 5.89 -3.73
CA GLY A 15 -3.17 5.87 -3.78
C GLY A 15 -3.73 4.51 -4.20
N TRP A 16 -3.13 3.86 -5.21
CA TRP A 16 -3.53 2.52 -5.62
C TRP A 16 -3.22 1.46 -4.55
N ALA A 17 -2.05 1.52 -3.92
CA ALA A 17 -1.72 0.63 -2.83
C ALA A 17 -2.72 0.75 -1.67
N ALA A 18 -3.02 1.98 -1.23
CA ALA A 18 -4.05 2.26 -0.24
C ALA A 18 -5.40 1.64 -0.61
N ARG A 19 -5.84 1.85 -1.86
CA ARG A 19 -7.12 1.31 -2.35
C ARG A 19 -7.14 -0.21 -2.32
N PHE A 20 -6.08 -0.87 -2.77
CA PHE A 20 -6.03 -2.33 -2.82
C PHE A 20 -5.92 -2.96 -1.43
N LEU A 21 -5.14 -2.36 -0.52
CA LEU A 21 -5.08 -2.80 0.87
C LEU A 21 -6.45 -2.66 1.56
N ALA A 22 -7.15 -1.54 1.37
CA ALA A 22 -8.50 -1.32 1.89
C ALA A 22 -9.55 -2.29 1.32
N ASN A 23 -9.29 -2.88 0.15
CA ASN A 23 -10.13 -3.92 -0.47
C ASN A 23 -9.68 -5.36 -0.12
N GLY A 24 -8.75 -5.53 0.82
CA GLY A 24 -8.31 -6.84 1.28
C GLY A 24 -7.46 -7.61 0.28
N HIS A 25 -6.64 -6.88 -0.48
CA HIS A 25 -5.64 -7.47 -1.37
C HIS A 25 -4.24 -7.34 -0.78
N ARG A 26 -3.34 -8.23 -1.20
CA ARG A 26 -1.92 -8.14 -0.92
C ARG A 26 -1.28 -7.19 -1.92
N VAL A 27 -0.44 -6.30 -1.43
CA VAL A 27 0.23 -5.30 -2.27
C VAL A 27 1.72 -5.43 -2.06
N LYS A 28 2.46 -5.76 -3.13
CA LYS A 28 3.91 -5.73 -3.15
C LYS A 28 4.38 -4.51 -3.92
N VAL A 29 5.26 -3.70 -3.34
CA VAL A 29 5.65 -2.42 -3.92
C VAL A 29 7.16 -2.32 -4.12
N TRP A 30 7.55 -1.61 -5.17
CA TRP A 30 8.96 -1.30 -5.46
C TRP A 30 9.06 0.11 -6.03
N ASP A 31 10.15 0.81 -5.70
CA ASP A 31 10.51 2.11 -6.25
C ASP A 31 12.04 2.26 -6.25
N PRO A 32 12.64 2.86 -7.29
CA PRO A 32 14.10 3.06 -7.33
C PRO A 32 14.62 4.08 -6.31
N SER A 33 13.75 4.86 -5.66
CA SER A 33 14.16 5.88 -4.69
C SER A 33 14.61 5.29 -3.36
N ILE A 34 15.67 5.85 -2.80
CA ILE A 34 16.18 5.44 -1.48
C ILE A 34 15.16 5.80 -0.39
N GLY A 35 14.91 4.84 0.50
CA GLY A 35 13.98 4.98 1.62
C GLY A 35 12.51 5.04 1.21
N PHE A 36 12.14 4.50 0.04
CA PHE A 36 10.75 4.46 -0.40
C PHE A 36 9.86 3.65 0.55
N GLU A 37 10.39 2.60 1.17
CA GLU A 37 9.63 1.75 2.10
C GLU A 37 9.09 2.55 3.29
N ASP A 38 9.97 3.28 3.97
CA ASP A 38 9.62 4.10 5.13
C ASP A 38 8.65 5.21 4.75
N LYS A 39 8.92 5.92 3.65
CA LYS A 39 8.05 6.99 3.14
C LYS A 39 6.66 6.46 2.81
N MET A 40 6.57 5.30 2.17
CA MET A 40 5.31 4.68 1.80
C MET A 40 4.56 4.18 3.03
N ARG A 41 5.26 3.50 3.96
CA ARG A 41 4.68 3.04 5.22
C ARG A 41 4.09 4.22 6.01
N ALA A 42 4.85 5.31 6.16
CA ALA A 42 4.39 6.51 6.86
C ALA A 42 3.13 7.11 6.21
N LYS A 43 3.11 7.24 4.88
CA LYS A 43 1.93 7.74 4.15
C LYS A 43 0.71 6.84 4.34
N LEU A 44 0.87 5.53 4.16
CA LEU A 44 -0.24 4.59 4.28
C LEU A 44 -0.78 4.53 5.71
N THR A 45 0.10 4.54 6.72
CA THR A 45 -0.29 4.63 8.14
C THR A 45 -1.11 5.89 8.40
N SER A 46 -0.67 7.05 7.88
CA SER A 46 -1.42 8.31 8.03
C SER A 46 -2.79 8.29 7.33
N LEU A 47 -2.93 7.56 6.22
CA LEU A 47 -4.17 7.47 5.46
C LEU A 47 -5.14 6.41 6.02
N TRP A 48 -4.65 5.48 6.85
CA TRP A 48 -5.41 4.30 7.24
C TRP A 48 -6.68 4.63 8.03
N SER A 49 -6.62 5.60 8.94
CA SER A 49 -7.80 6.04 9.70
C SER A 49 -8.88 6.63 8.78
N THR A 50 -8.49 7.37 7.75
CA THR A 50 -9.42 7.90 6.73
C THR A 50 -10.05 6.77 5.92
N LEU A 51 -9.25 5.77 5.49
CA LEU A 51 -9.76 4.60 4.78
C LEU A 51 -10.73 3.79 5.65
N ALA A 52 -10.43 3.66 6.95
CA ALA A 52 -11.29 2.99 7.92
C ALA A 52 -12.67 3.66 8.01
N ASN A 53 -12.70 5.00 8.09
CA ASN A 53 -13.95 5.77 8.13
C ASN A 53 -14.77 5.66 6.83
N LEU A 54 -14.11 5.45 5.69
CA LEU A 54 -14.77 5.24 4.40
C LEU A 54 -15.26 3.80 4.20
N GLY A 55 -14.89 2.87 5.10
CA GLY A 55 -15.24 1.46 5.03
C GLY A 55 -14.12 0.60 4.46
N LEU A 56 -13.82 -0.50 5.16
CA LEU A 56 -12.82 -1.48 4.78
C LEU A 56 -13.49 -2.80 4.41
N ALA A 57 -12.89 -3.52 3.46
CA ALA A 57 -13.29 -4.91 3.20
C ALA A 57 -12.88 -5.81 4.38
N PRO A 58 -13.53 -6.97 4.59
CA PRO A 58 -13.24 -7.86 5.73
C PRO A 58 -11.79 -8.33 5.86
N LEU A 59 -11.04 -8.39 4.75
CA LEU A 59 -9.64 -8.83 4.72
C LEU A 59 -8.64 -7.67 4.60
N ALA A 60 -9.11 -6.42 4.75
CA ALA A 60 -8.25 -5.26 4.71
C ALA A 60 -7.30 -5.25 5.90
N SER A 61 -6.01 -5.14 5.62
CA SER A 61 -4.98 -5.02 6.66
C SER A 61 -3.76 -4.31 6.09
N MET A 62 -3.09 -3.54 6.94
CA MET A 62 -1.77 -2.99 6.65
C MET A 62 -0.68 -4.08 6.56
N ASP A 63 -0.89 -5.23 7.18
CA ASP A 63 0.03 -6.38 7.11
C ASP A 63 0.08 -7.02 5.72
N ASN A 64 -0.89 -6.70 4.86
CA ASN A 64 -0.90 -7.14 3.47
C ASN A 64 0.08 -6.36 2.58
N LEU A 65 0.77 -5.35 3.12
CA LEU A 65 1.81 -4.58 2.42
C LEU A 65 3.17 -5.26 2.55
N ALA A 66 3.81 -5.51 1.41
CA ALA A 66 5.17 -6.01 1.33
C ALA A 66 6.00 -5.14 0.39
N PHE A 67 7.31 -5.17 0.58
CA PHE A 67 8.27 -4.45 -0.23
C PHE A 67 9.11 -5.43 -1.06
N SER A 68 9.63 -4.95 -2.19
CA SER A 68 10.59 -5.67 -3.00
C SER A 68 11.89 -4.89 -2.99
N ASP A 69 13.03 -5.57 -2.95
CA ASP A 69 14.35 -4.93 -3.09
C ASP A 69 14.69 -4.68 -4.56
N SER A 70 14.08 -5.44 -5.47
CA SER A 70 14.25 -5.34 -6.91
C SER A 70 12.90 -5.33 -7.63
N LEU A 71 12.94 -4.85 -8.88
CA LEU A 71 11.88 -5.07 -9.86
C LEU A 71 11.70 -6.57 -10.14
#